data_AF-A0A4R1R6Q4-F1
#
_entry.id   AF-A0A4R1R6Q4-F1
#
_cell.length_a   1.000
_cell.length_b   1.000
_cell.length_c   1.000
_cell.angle_alpha   90.00
_cell.angle_beta   90.00
_cell.angle_gamma   90.00
#
_symmetry.space_group_name_H-M   'P 1'
#
loop_
_entity.id
_entity.type
_entity.pdbx_description
1 polymer ?
#
loop_
_entity_poly.entity_id
_entity_poly.type
_entity_poly.pdbx_seq_one_letter_code
_entity_poly.pdbx_strand_id
1 'polypeptide(L)'
;MSDLVQKRGEIISMDIRSKISLRYHTVTSAINREFWNVSSDSQNSLYVGSYGRGTAIDTSDLDILVLLPEKEYERHDALKGNGQSRLLQTVKQAILTSYPRSDVRADGQVVKITFFDGMKFEILPAFKNLDWFGNWDGSYKYPDSNMGGNWRSTNPKAEQEAIKIKNQSSNGLFCDTCKHLRFIRDNHFSSYHLSGIVIDSFVYQAIGDWRWTPPGDSSSAASGSYEKVLIDYLTSNSAWGILLLYAPGSGQKVLTESSLECLKKVMNYIAI
;
A
#
# COMPACT_ATOMS: atom_id res chain seq x y z
N MET A 1 -14.53 -25.15 -4.28
CA MET A 1 -13.42 -24.69 -3.40
C MET A 1 -14.09 -24.01 -2.22
N SER A 2 -13.57 -24.09 -1.00
CA SER A 2 -14.17 -23.32 0.10
C SER A 2 -13.87 -21.85 -0.12
N ASP A 3 -14.88 -20.99 -0.08
CA ASP A 3 -14.74 -19.53 -0.13
C ASP A 3 -14.24 -18.93 1.21
N LEU A 4 -13.69 -19.78 2.06
CA LEU A 4 -13.10 -19.45 3.36
C LEU A 4 -11.65 -19.00 3.22
N VAL A 5 -11.18 -18.23 4.19
CA VAL A 5 -9.79 -17.78 4.22
C VAL A 5 -8.86 -18.98 4.32
N GLN A 6 -7.83 -19.02 3.48
CA GLN A 6 -6.86 -20.11 3.44
C GLN A 6 -5.46 -19.63 3.83
N LYS A 7 -4.75 -20.50 4.55
CA LYS A 7 -3.36 -20.23 4.94
C LYS A 7 -2.48 -20.18 3.68
N ARG A 8 -1.91 -19.01 3.40
CA ARG A 8 -1.11 -18.73 2.20
C ARG A 8 -1.85 -19.03 0.88
N GLY A 9 -3.13 -18.70 0.78
CA GLY A 9 -3.94 -18.91 -0.44
C GLY A 9 -3.45 -18.09 -1.64
N GLU A 10 -3.15 -16.81 -1.42
CA GLU A 10 -2.83 -15.85 -2.49
C GLU A 10 -1.35 -15.45 -2.45
N ILE A 11 -0.54 -16.08 -3.30
CA ILE A 11 0.91 -15.88 -3.36
C ILE A 11 1.31 -15.31 -4.72
N ILE A 12 1.99 -14.16 -4.70
CA ILE A 12 2.71 -13.66 -5.88
C ILE A 12 3.91 -14.59 -6.14
N SER A 13 3.96 -15.18 -7.34
CA SER A 13 4.97 -16.18 -7.69
C SER A 13 6.41 -15.66 -7.53
N MET A 14 7.37 -16.57 -7.33
CA MET A 14 8.77 -16.22 -7.17
C MET A 14 9.32 -15.46 -8.39
N ASP A 15 8.95 -15.86 -9.60
CA ASP A 15 9.39 -15.20 -10.83
C ASP A 15 8.89 -13.75 -10.90
N ILE A 16 7.62 -13.52 -10.54
CA ILE A 16 7.05 -12.18 -10.49
C ILE A 16 7.75 -11.34 -9.42
N ARG A 17 7.93 -11.87 -8.20
CA ARG A 17 8.63 -11.15 -7.12
C ARG A 17 10.07 -10.80 -7.50
N SER A 18 10.76 -11.67 -8.22
CA SER A 18 12.12 -11.43 -8.72
C SER A 18 12.13 -10.30 -9.75
N LYS A 19 11.15 -10.25 -10.65
CA LYS A 19 10.98 -9.13 -11.59
C LYS A 19 10.65 -7.81 -10.89
N ILE A 20 9.79 -7.83 -9.88
CA ILE A 20 9.46 -6.66 -9.05
C ILE A 20 10.74 -6.11 -8.40
N SER A 21 11.50 -6.99 -7.73
CA SER A 21 12.75 -6.63 -7.06
C SER A 21 13.75 -6.01 -8.03
N LEU A 22 14.02 -6.66 -9.17
CA LEU A 22 14.91 -6.11 -10.19
C LEU A 22 14.49 -4.70 -10.63
N ARG A 23 13.17 -4.51 -10.87
CA ARG A 23 12.66 -3.24 -11.36
C ARG A 23 12.73 -2.13 -10.30
N TYR A 24 12.45 -2.48 -9.05
CA TYR A 24 12.56 -1.58 -7.89
C TYR A 24 14.01 -1.13 -7.67
N HIS A 25 14.98 -2.04 -7.71
CA HIS A 25 16.39 -1.71 -7.55
C HIS A 25 16.91 -0.81 -8.68
N THR A 26 16.39 -1.00 -9.90
CA THR A 26 16.68 -0.12 -11.02
C THR A 26 16.12 1.29 -10.82
N VAL A 27 14.86 1.43 -10.33
CA VAL A 27 14.28 2.74 -9.96
C VAL A 27 15.12 3.40 -8.88
N THR A 28 15.44 2.67 -7.83
CA THR A 28 16.24 3.15 -6.69
C THR A 28 17.61 3.65 -7.14
N SER A 29 18.29 2.89 -8.01
CA SER A 29 19.57 3.27 -8.61
C SER A 29 19.48 4.56 -9.43
N ALA A 30 18.42 4.72 -10.23
CA ALA A 30 18.22 5.91 -11.04
C ALA A 30 18.05 7.17 -10.17
N ILE A 31 17.24 7.07 -9.11
CA ILE A 31 17.05 8.16 -8.14
C ILE A 31 18.34 8.49 -7.40
N ASN A 32 19.05 7.48 -6.90
CA ASN A 32 20.29 7.68 -6.16
C ASN A 32 21.39 8.33 -7.01
N ARG A 33 21.50 7.93 -8.27
CA ARG A 33 22.44 8.56 -9.21
C ARG A 33 22.09 10.03 -9.45
N GLU A 34 20.83 10.33 -9.72
CA GLU A 34 20.39 11.69 -10.07
C GLU A 34 20.47 12.66 -8.88
N PHE A 35 19.89 12.28 -7.75
CA PHE A 35 19.62 13.23 -6.67
C PHE A 35 20.65 13.16 -5.54
N TRP A 36 21.21 11.98 -5.30
CA TRP A 36 22.15 11.75 -4.20
C TRP A 36 23.61 11.65 -4.64
N ASN A 37 23.87 11.49 -5.93
CA ASN A 37 25.20 11.22 -6.49
C ASN A 37 25.87 10.00 -5.82
N VAL A 38 25.10 8.93 -5.58
CA VAL A 38 25.60 7.67 -5.01
C VAL A 38 25.25 6.49 -5.91
N SER A 39 26.13 5.50 -5.94
CA SER A 39 25.93 4.24 -6.67
C SER A 39 25.35 3.17 -5.73
N SER A 40 24.07 3.28 -5.42
CA SER A 40 23.34 2.34 -4.58
C SER A 40 21.95 2.04 -5.15
N ASP A 41 21.53 0.79 -5.08
CA ASP A 41 20.24 0.29 -5.57
C ASP A 41 19.25 -0.03 -4.44
N SER A 42 19.62 0.22 -3.19
CA SER A 42 18.87 -0.18 -2.00
C SER A 42 18.70 0.95 -0.97
N GLN A 43 19.45 2.03 -1.09
CA GLN A 43 19.29 3.22 -0.24
C GLN A 43 18.18 4.14 -0.77
N ASN A 44 17.60 4.95 0.12
CA ASN A 44 16.68 6.05 -0.23
C ASN A 44 15.40 5.62 -0.96
N SER A 45 14.91 4.41 -0.76
CA SER A 45 13.61 3.98 -1.24
C SER A 45 12.95 2.98 -0.29
N LEU A 46 11.65 2.78 -0.46
CA LEU A 46 10.82 1.89 0.36
C LEU A 46 9.65 1.38 -0.48
N TYR A 47 9.38 0.08 -0.47
CA TYR A 47 8.09 -0.42 -0.93
C TYR A 47 7.01 0.08 0.02
N VAL A 48 5.97 0.71 -0.50
CA VAL A 48 4.82 1.15 0.28
C VAL A 48 3.54 0.51 -0.26
N GLY A 49 2.36 1.00 0.14
CA GLY A 49 1.11 0.42 -0.33
C GLY A 49 0.89 -1.02 0.12
N SER A 50 0.07 -1.75 -0.64
CA SER A 50 -0.29 -3.15 -0.33
C SER A 50 0.94 -4.06 -0.33
N TYR A 51 1.89 -3.83 -1.25
CA TYR A 51 3.10 -4.63 -1.33
C TYR A 51 4.01 -4.40 -0.12
N GLY A 52 4.21 -3.14 0.27
CA GLY A 52 4.96 -2.79 1.48
C GLY A 52 4.30 -3.29 2.77
N ARG A 53 2.96 -3.32 2.84
CA ARG A 53 2.19 -3.88 3.95
C ARG A 53 2.10 -5.43 3.92
N GLY A 54 2.56 -6.08 2.85
CA GLY A 54 2.50 -7.53 2.70
C GLY A 54 1.11 -8.09 2.37
N THR A 55 0.17 -7.25 1.93
CA THR A 55 -1.23 -7.61 1.60
C THR A 55 -1.52 -7.63 0.09
N ALA A 56 -0.51 -7.38 -0.76
CA ALA A 56 -0.66 -7.49 -2.21
C ALA A 56 -0.90 -8.94 -2.68
N ILE A 57 -1.70 -9.10 -3.73
CA ILE A 57 -2.01 -10.39 -4.37
C ILE A 57 -1.62 -10.44 -5.86
N ASP A 58 -1.35 -9.30 -6.47
CA ASP A 58 -0.99 -9.18 -7.88
C ASP A 58 0.11 -8.11 -8.07
N THR A 59 0.27 -7.64 -9.30
CA THR A 59 1.26 -6.62 -9.68
C THR A 59 0.60 -5.29 -10.06
N SER A 60 -0.67 -5.08 -9.74
CA SER A 60 -1.33 -3.81 -9.98
C SER A 60 -0.90 -2.83 -8.88
N ASP A 61 -0.49 -1.64 -9.30
CA ASP A 61 -0.19 -0.50 -8.43
C ASP A 61 0.88 -0.81 -7.35
N LEU A 62 2.08 -1.19 -7.82
CA LEU A 62 3.25 -1.35 -6.94
C LEU A 62 3.79 0.03 -6.52
N ASP A 63 3.44 0.42 -5.31
CA ASP A 63 3.81 1.72 -4.75
C ASP A 63 5.25 1.72 -4.20
N ILE A 64 6.04 2.69 -4.62
CA ILE A 64 7.42 2.89 -4.18
C ILE A 64 7.57 4.32 -3.70
N LEU A 65 7.93 4.50 -2.44
CA LEU A 65 8.36 5.79 -1.92
C LEU A 65 9.87 5.95 -2.17
N VAL A 66 10.27 7.04 -2.81
CA VAL A 66 11.69 7.39 -3.01
C VAL A 66 12.04 8.65 -2.24
N LEU A 67 13.10 8.59 -1.44
CA LEU A 67 13.56 9.71 -0.64
C LEU A 67 14.48 10.60 -1.47
N LEU A 68 14.16 11.88 -1.51
CA LEU A 68 14.97 12.90 -2.15
C LEU A 68 15.68 13.77 -1.09
N PRO A 69 16.83 14.38 -1.42
CA PRO A 69 17.50 15.32 -0.54
C PRO A 69 16.62 16.52 -0.20
N GLU A 70 16.71 17.05 1.02
CA GLU A 70 15.92 18.21 1.47
C GLU A 70 16.13 19.46 0.60
N LYS A 71 17.35 19.68 0.08
CA LYS A 71 17.64 20.75 -0.90
C LYS A 71 16.72 20.71 -2.13
N GLU A 72 16.25 19.53 -2.55
CA GLU A 72 15.34 19.41 -3.68
C GLU A 72 13.92 19.86 -3.29
N TYR A 73 13.50 19.65 -2.04
CA TYR A 73 12.26 20.23 -1.53
C TYR A 73 12.36 21.75 -1.56
N GLU A 74 13.39 22.32 -0.93
CA GLU A 74 13.60 23.77 -0.86
C GLU A 74 13.65 24.42 -2.25
N ARG A 75 14.37 23.80 -3.19
CA ARG A 75 14.49 24.26 -4.57
C ARG A 75 13.13 24.36 -5.27
N HIS A 76 12.26 23.36 -5.10
CA HIS A 76 10.97 23.33 -5.80
C HIS A 76 9.87 24.10 -5.07
N ASP A 77 9.94 24.18 -3.74
CA ASP A 77 9.01 24.96 -2.91
C ASP A 77 9.16 26.47 -3.14
N ALA A 78 10.39 26.93 -3.38
CA ALA A 78 10.67 28.34 -3.69
C ALA A 78 10.22 28.78 -5.10
N LEU A 79 9.82 27.85 -5.98
CA LEU A 79 9.41 28.19 -7.34
C LEU A 79 8.03 28.85 -7.37
N LYS A 80 7.89 29.90 -8.18
CA LYS A 80 6.56 30.45 -8.48
C LYS A 80 5.75 29.46 -9.33
N GLY A 81 4.50 29.24 -8.95
CA GLY A 81 3.58 28.31 -9.61
C GLY A 81 3.69 26.89 -9.04
N ASN A 82 3.46 25.89 -9.90
CA ASN A 82 3.35 24.49 -9.46
C ASN A 82 4.72 23.81 -9.40
N GLY A 83 5.46 24.07 -8.31
CA GLY A 83 6.78 23.47 -8.05
C GLY A 83 6.73 21.94 -7.94
N GLN A 84 5.63 21.40 -7.42
CA GLN A 84 5.36 19.98 -7.26
C GLN A 84 5.29 19.26 -8.61
N SER A 85 4.60 19.86 -9.60
CA SER A 85 4.58 19.35 -10.98
C SER A 85 5.98 19.33 -11.58
N ARG A 86 6.79 20.39 -11.37
CA ARG A 86 8.18 20.45 -11.86
C ARG A 86 9.07 19.39 -11.21
N LEU A 87 8.90 19.14 -9.90
CA LEU A 87 9.58 18.04 -9.21
C LEU A 87 9.23 16.70 -9.84
N LEU A 88 7.94 16.43 -10.07
CA LEU A 88 7.50 15.19 -10.70
C LEU A 88 8.06 15.00 -12.12
N GLN A 89 8.17 16.07 -12.92
CA GLN A 89 8.84 16.00 -14.22
C GLN A 89 10.34 15.68 -14.10
N THR A 90 11.02 16.24 -13.09
CA THR A 90 12.44 15.96 -12.85
C THR A 90 12.66 14.50 -12.46
N VAL A 91 11.85 13.98 -11.53
CA VAL A 91 11.88 12.57 -11.12
C VAL A 91 11.54 11.64 -12.29
N LYS A 92 10.54 11.99 -13.11
CA LYS A 92 10.21 11.28 -14.34
C LYS A 92 11.43 11.21 -15.28
N GLN A 93 12.13 12.31 -15.49
CA GLN A 93 13.29 12.34 -16.38
C GLN A 93 14.41 11.44 -15.86
N ALA A 94 14.68 11.44 -14.56
CA ALA A 94 15.65 10.56 -13.92
C ALA A 94 15.34 9.08 -14.20
N ILE A 95 14.08 8.68 -14.02
CA ILE A 95 13.61 7.31 -14.23
C ILE A 95 13.68 6.91 -15.72
N LEU A 96 13.29 7.81 -16.62
CA LEU A 96 13.33 7.58 -18.08
C LEU A 96 14.71 7.20 -18.59
N THR A 97 15.79 7.68 -17.95
CA THR A 97 17.16 7.29 -18.32
C THR A 97 17.40 5.79 -18.21
N SER A 98 16.75 5.13 -17.25
CA SER A 98 16.92 3.69 -16.97
C SER A 98 15.82 2.84 -17.60
N TYR A 99 14.68 3.46 -17.93
CA TYR A 99 13.55 2.82 -18.62
C TYR A 99 13.11 3.58 -19.88
N PRO A 100 13.99 3.75 -20.89
CA PRO A 100 13.67 4.57 -22.08
C PRO A 100 12.60 3.97 -22.99
N ARG A 101 12.26 2.69 -22.81
CA ARG A 101 11.25 1.96 -23.60
C ARG A 101 9.93 1.76 -22.85
N SER A 102 9.84 2.18 -21.59
CA SER A 102 8.61 2.07 -20.79
C SER A 102 7.78 3.34 -20.91
N ASP A 103 6.48 3.24 -20.68
CA ASP A 103 5.61 4.41 -20.59
C ASP A 103 5.75 5.04 -19.19
N VAL A 104 6.41 6.20 -19.12
CA VAL A 104 6.67 6.92 -17.86
C VAL A 104 5.94 8.26 -17.84
N ARG A 105 5.06 8.46 -16.86
CA ARG A 105 4.20 9.64 -16.75
C ARG A 105 4.23 10.22 -15.35
N ALA A 106 4.23 11.55 -15.23
CA ALA A 106 3.92 12.22 -13.98
C ALA A 106 2.40 12.39 -13.91
N ASP A 107 1.77 12.00 -12.81
CA ASP A 107 0.33 11.98 -12.65
C ASP A 107 -0.06 12.27 -11.19
N GLY A 108 -0.68 13.44 -10.95
CA GLY A 108 -1.14 13.88 -9.64
C GLY A 108 0.01 13.99 -8.63
N GLN A 109 0.26 12.90 -7.90
CA GLN A 109 1.21 12.82 -6.79
C GLN A 109 2.43 11.94 -7.09
N VAL A 110 2.38 11.14 -8.16
CA VAL A 110 3.35 10.07 -8.42
C VAL A 110 3.92 10.16 -9.84
N VAL A 111 5.04 9.48 -10.05
CA VAL A 111 5.51 9.10 -11.39
C VAL A 111 5.13 7.66 -11.63
N LYS A 112 4.29 7.40 -12.64
CA LYS A 112 3.84 6.07 -13.03
C LYS A 112 4.75 5.49 -14.10
N ILE A 113 5.11 4.21 -13.96
CA ILE A 113 5.77 3.43 -15.01
C ILE A 113 4.83 2.28 -15.39
N THR A 114 4.45 2.20 -16.66
CA THR A 114 3.78 1.02 -17.21
C THR A 114 4.77 0.22 -18.05
N PHE A 115 5.01 -1.02 -17.64
CA PHE A 115 5.89 -1.94 -18.34
C PHE A 115 5.13 -2.72 -19.42
N PHE A 116 5.85 -3.20 -20.44
CA PHE A 116 5.25 -3.96 -21.55
C PHE A 116 4.53 -5.25 -21.11
N ASP A 117 4.96 -5.86 -20.00
CA ASP A 117 4.31 -7.05 -19.42
C ASP A 117 3.11 -6.71 -18.52
N GLY A 118 2.62 -5.47 -18.56
CA GLY A 118 1.43 -5.02 -17.85
C GLY A 118 1.65 -4.61 -16.38
N MET A 119 2.83 -4.88 -15.81
CA MET A 119 3.18 -4.42 -14.46
C MET A 119 3.19 -2.89 -14.40
N LYS A 120 2.74 -2.33 -13.28
CA LYS A 120 2.70 -0.88 -13.05
C LYS A 120 3.38 -0.53 -11.75
N PHE A 121 4.25 0.48 -11.79
CA PHE A 121 4.85 1.07 -10.60
C PHE A 121 4.32 2.49 -10.43
N GLU A 122 3.99 2.86 -9.20
CA GLU A 122 3.72 4.25 -8.81
C GLU A 122 4.85 4.72 -7.88
N ILE A 123 5.65 5.67 -8.36
CA ILE A 123 6.80 6.20 -7.64
C ILE A 123 6.41 7.51 -6.98
N LEU A 124 6.35 7.51 -5.66
CA LEU A 124 6.08 8.67 -4.82
C LEU A 124 7.38 9.32 -4.35
N PRO A 125 7.84 10.42 -4.97
CA PRO A 125 8.95 11.18 -4.43
C PRO A 125 8.55 11.83 -3.11
N ALA A 126 9.41 11.71 -2.11
CA ALA A 126 9.12 12.18 -0.78
C ALA A 126 10.36 12.72 -0.07
N PHE A 127 10.10 13.51 0.96
CA PHE A 127 11.10 14.05 1.87
C PHE A 127 10.70 13.69 3.29
N LYS A 128 11.67 13.52 4.18
CA LYS A 128 11.40 13.35 5.60
C LYS A 128 10.79 14.64 6.16
N ASN A 129 9.78 14.53 7.00
CA ASN A 129 9.37 15.65 7.85
C ASN A 129 10.27 15.69 9.09
N LEU A 130 10.77 16.87 9.40
CA LEU A 130 11.66 17.09 10.54
C LEU A 130 10.93 17.90 11.61
N ASP A 131 11.15 17.55 12.87
CA ASP A 131 10.72 18.36 14.01
C ASP A 131 11.54 19.65 14.13
N TRP A 132 11.21 20.51 15.10
CA TRP A 132 11.93 21.77 15.33
C TRP A 132 13.40 21.61 15.72
N PHE A 133 13.84 20.40 16.07
CA PHE A 133 15.23 20.08 16.39
C PHE A 133 15.97 19.41 15.23
N GLY A 134 15.32 19.24 14.07
CA GLY A 134 15.90 18.61 12.89
C GLY A 134 15.84 17.07 12.91
N ASN A 135 15.10 16.46 13.83
CA ASN A 135 14.93 15.01 13.87
C ASN A 135 13.75 14.58 13.01
N TRP A 136 13.87 13.41 12.36
CA TRP A 136 12.77 12.85 11.57
C TRP A 136 11.60 12.43 12.48
N ASP A 137 10.41 12.96 12.21
CA ASP A 137 9.19 12.72 13.01
C ASP A 137 8.47 11.39 12.70
N GLY A 138 9.03 10.60 11.78
CA GLY A 138 8.45 9.33 11.31
C GLY A 138 7.57 9.46 10.06
N SER A 139 7.20 10.67 9.66
CA SER A 139 6.35 10.95 8.50
C SER A 139 7.15 11.52 7.32
N TYR A 140 6.47 11.60 6.18
CA TYR A 140 7.04 12.07 4.93
C TYR A 140 6.14 13.10 4.28
N LYS A 141 6.75 14.14 3.70
CA LYS A 141 6.07 15.09 2.82
C LYS A 141 6.28 14.72 1.35
N TYR A 142 5.26 14.87 0.53
CA TYR A 142 5.27 14.49 -0.88
C TYR A 142 4.49 15.49 -1.75
N PRO A 143 4.81 15.61 -3.05
CA PRO A 143 4.16 16.57 -3.94
C PRO A 143 2.76 16.09 -4.34
N ASP A 144 1.84 17.03 -4.45
CA ASP A 144 0.57 16.87 -5.16
C ASP A 144 0.46 18.01 -6.17
N SER A 145 0.51 17.68 -7.46
CA SER A 145 0.45 18.68 -8.53
C SER A 145 -0.97 19.17 -8.86
N ASN A 146 -2.01 18.60 -8.24
CA ASN A 146 -3.38 19.01 -8.48
C ASN A 146 -3.69 20.41 -7.92
N MET A 147 -4.67 21.07 -8.52
CA MET A 147 -5.22 22.37 -8.06
C MET A 147 -4.16 23.45 -7.79
N GLY A 148 -3.12 23.51 -8.64
CA GLY A 148 -2.06 24.52 -8.53
C GLY A 148 -0.83 24.08 -7.73
N GLY A 149 -0.86 22.92 -7.08
CA GLY A 149 0.28 22.36 -6.35
C GLY A 149 0.12 22.47 -4.83
N ASN A 150 0.41 21.38 -4.12
CA ASN A 150 0.39 21.29 -2.66
C ASN A 150 1.42 20.27 -2.16
N TRP A 151 1.92 20.45 -0.95
CA TRP A 151 2.66 19.39 -0.24
C TRP A 151 1.73 18.67 0.72
N ARG A 152 1.71 17.34 0.67
CA ARG A 152 0.92 16.48 1.55
C ARG A 152 1.82 15.66 2.46
N SER A 153 1.25 15.06 3.51
CA SER A 153 1.98 14.23 4.47
C SER A 153 1.45 12.79 4.48
N THR A 154 2.32 11.82 4.74
CA THR A 154 1.99 10.40 4.89
C THR A 154 2.93 9.69 5.86
N ASN A 155 2.50 8.57 6.45
CA ASN A 155 3.31 7.74 7.33
C ASN A 155 3.14 6.24 7.00
N PRO A 156 3.59 5.78 5.80
CA PRO A 156 3.45 4.39 5.39
C PRO A 156 4.28 3.42 6.26
N LYS A 157 5.33 3.90 6.93
CA LYS A 157 6.12 3.05 7.84
C LYS A 157 5.36 2.67 9.09
N ALA A 158 4.61 3.61 9.68
CA ALA A 158 3.75 3.27 10.81
C ALA A 158 2.71 2.22 10.42
N GLU A 159 2.13 2.31 9.22
CA GLU A 159 1.22 1.28 8.69
C GLU A 159 1.88 -0.08 8.54
N GLN A 160 3.08 -0.12 7.96
CA GLN A 160 3.84 -1.35 7.78
C GLN A 160 4.18 -2.02 9.10
N GLU A 161 4.67 -1.28 10.08
CA GLU A 161 5.03 -1.85 11.38
C GLU A 161 3.80 -2.32 12.16
N ALA A 162 2.71 -1.55 12.15
CA ALA A 162 1.47 -1.97 12.81
C ALA A 162 0.92 -3.28 12.21
N ILE A 163 0.90 -3.38 10.88
CA ILE A 163 0.45 -4.59 10.17
C ILE A 163 1.40 -5.76 10.39
N LYS A 164 2.71 -5.53 10.37
CA LYS A 164 3.71 -6.56 10.66
C LYS A 164 3.52 -7.13 12.06
N ILE A 165 3.32 -6.29 13.07
CA ILE A 165 3.05 -6.73 14.45
C ILE A 165 1.75 -7.55 14.52
N LYS A 166 0.67 -7.05 13.91
CA LYS A 166 -0.63 -7.75 13.90
C LYS A 166 -0.57 -9.08 13.14
N ASN A 167 0.20 -9.15 12.05
CA ASN A 167 0.39 -10.37 11.29
C ASN A 167 1.24 -11.39 12.05
N GLN A 168 2.26 -10.93 12.78
CA GLN A 168 3.05 -11.79 13.68
C GLN A 168 2.19 -12.35 14.81
N SER A 169 1.41 -11.51 15.50
CA SER A 169 0.56 -11.97 16.62
C SER A 169 -0.59 -12.89 16.19
N SER A 170 -1.03 -12.77 14.93
CA SER A 170 -2.06 -13.62 14.32
C SER A 170 -1.49 -14.84 13.56
N ASN A 171 -0.20 -15.15 13.69
CA ASN A 171 0.48 -16.25 13.01
C ASN A 171 0.28 -16.27 11.48
N GLY A 172 0.17 -15.08 10.87
CA GLY A 172 -0.06 -14.92 9.43
C GLY A 172 -1.51 -14.75 9.00
N LEU A 173 -2.49 -14.96 9.90
CA LEU A 173 -3.91 -14.90 9.55
C LEU A 173 -4.30 -13.52 9.04
N PHE A 174 -3.81 -12.45 9.66
CA PHE A 174 -4.12 -11.08 9.23
C PHE A 174 -3.82 -10.83 7.74
N CYS A 175 -2.60 -11.10 7.29
CA CYS A 175 -2.23 -10.87 5.88
C CYS A 175 -2.97 -11.81 4.94
N ASP A 176 -3.16 -13.08 5.33
CA ASP A 176 -3.90 -14.05 4.52
C ASP A 176 -5.36 -13.61 4.35
N THR A 177 -6.03 -13.12 5.40
CA THR A 177 -7.38 -12.56 5.30
C THR A 177 -7.44 -11.36 4.37
N CYS A 178 -6.56 -10.37 4.55
CA CYS A 178 -6.53 -9.18 3.69
C CYS A 178 -6.36 -9.53 2.21
N LYS A 179 -5.50 -10.51 1.92
CA LYS A 179 -5.26 -11.01 0.57
C LYS A 179 -6.47 -11.76 0.02
N HIS A 180 -7.08 -12.62 0.82
CA HIS A 180 -8.26 -13.34 0.43
C HIS A 180 -9.42 -12.39 0.09
N LEU A 181 -9.67 -11.35 0.90
CA LEU A 181 -10.71 -10.35 0.60
C LEU A 181 -10.42 -9.59 -0.71
N ARG A 182 -9.15 -9.29 -1.01
CA ARG A 182 -8.75 -8.69 -2.29
C ARG A 182 -9.00 -9.65 -3.45
N PHE A 183 -8.68 -10.94 -3.28
CA PHE A 183 -8.91 -11.95 -4.31
C PHE A 183 -10.41 -12.07 -4.62
N ILE A 184 -11.25 -12.14 -3.58
CA ILE A 184 -12.70 -12.24 -3.76
C ILE A 184 -13.25 -10.99 -4.44
N ARG A 185 -12.80 -9.79 -4.03
CA ARG A 185 -13.13 -8.54 -4.70
C ARG A 185 -12.77 -8.59 -6.18
N ASP A 186 -11.54 -8.98 -6.52
CA ASP A 186 -11.01 -8.90 -7.89
C ASP A 186 -11.63 -9.94 -8.83
N ASN A 187 -12.05 -11.10 -8.30
CA ASN A 187 -12.59 -12.19 -9.12
C ASN A 187 -14.12 -12.25 -9.15
N HIS A 188 -14.80 -11.76 -8.12
CA HIS A 188 -16.27 -11.87 -8.01
C HIS A 188 -16.98 -10.52 -7.97
N PHE A 189 -16.29 -9.44 -7.62
CA PHE A 189 -16.89 -8.11 -7.44
C PHE A 189 -16.07 -6.99 -8.11
N SER A 190 -15.39 -7.29 -9.21
CA SER A 190 -14.50 -6.34 -9.90
C SER A 190 -15.20 -5.11 -10.47
N SER A 191 -16.51 -5.16 -10.68
CA SER A 191 -17.34 -4.00 -11.07
C SER A 191 -17.62 -3.03 -9.92
N TYR A 192 -17.35 -3.44 -8.67
CA TYR A 192 -17.57 -2.63 -7.49
C TYR A 192 -16.25 -2.02 -6.98
N HIS A 193 -16.34 -0.82 -6.42
CA HIS A 193 -15.20 -0.19 -5.78
C HIS A 193 -15.02 -0.71 -4.35
N LEU A 194 -13.82 -1.21 -4.03
CA LEU A 194 -13.39 -1.50 -2.66
C LEU A 194 -11.90 -1.23 -2.52
N SER A 195 -11.58 -0.14 -1.80
CA SER A 195 -10.21 0.27 -1.59
C SER A 195 -9.44 -0.72 -0.71
N GLY A 196 -8.17 -0.99 -1.08
CA GLY A 196 -7.32 -1.91 -0.34
C GLY A 196 -7.06 -1.47 1.11
N ILE A 197 -6.98 -0.17 1.38
CA ILE A 197 -6.79 0.33 2.76
C ILE A 197 -8.04 0.13 3.62
N VAL A 198 -9.23 0.10 3.01
CA VAL A 198 -10.48 -0.25 3.71
C VAL A 198 -10.44 -1.71 4.14
N ILE A 199 -10.01 -2.62 3.25
CA ILE A 199 -9.79 -4.03 3.59
C ILE A 199 -8.79 -4.17 4.74
N ASP A 200 -7.58 -3.61 4.57
CA ASP A 200 -6.50 -3.74 5.55
C ASP A 200 -6.93 -3.20 6.93
N SER A 201 -7.62 -2.06 6.98
CA SER A 201 -8.08 -1.43 8.23
C SER A 201 -9.27 -2.15 8.86
N PHE A 202 -10.21 -2.65 8.05
CA PHE A 202 -11.35 -3.43 8.52
C PHE A 202 -10.89 -4.71 9.19
N VAL A 203 -10.04 -5.50 8.52
CA VAL A 203 -9.50 -6.74 9.07
C VAL A 203 -8.71 -6.46 10.34
N TYR A 204 -7.98 -5.35 10.40
CA TYR A 204 -7.15 -5.00 11.57
C TYR A 204 -7.98 -4.83 12.83
N GLN A 205 -9.17 -4.23 12.71
CA GLN A 205 -10.12 -4.08 13.80
C GLN A 205 -10.93 -5.35 14.07
N ALA A 206 -11.40 -6.03 13.01
CA ALA A 206 -12.34 -7.14 13.11
C ALA A 206 -11.71 -8.48 13.56
N ILE A 207 -10.42 -8.71 13.26
CA ILE A 207 -9.75 -10.01 13.50
C ILE A 207 -9.70 -10.41 14.98
N GLY A 208 -9.74 -9.45 15.91
CA GLY A 208 -9.57 -9.72 17.34
C GLY A 208 -8.26 -10.47 17.63
N ASP A 209 -8.38 -11.57 18.39
CA ASP A 209 -7.28 -12.47 18.77
C ASP A 209 -7.20 -13.74 17.89
N TRP A 210 -7.98 -13.80 16.80
CA TRP A 210 -7.89 -14.93 15.87
C TRP A 210 -6.50 -15.01 15.25
N ARG A 211 -6.03 -16.24 15.12
CA ARG A 211 -4.72 -16.56 14.58
C ARG A 211 -4.72 -17.91 13.91
N TRP A 212 -3.83 -18.13 12.96
CA TRP A 212 -3.57 -19.47 12.49
C TRP A 212 -3.02 -20.33 13.63
N THR A 213 -3.46 -21.59 13.68
CA THR A 213 -2.90 -22.58 14.58
C THR A 213 -1.39 -22.73 14.30
N PRO A 214 -0.55 -22.72 15.35
CA PRO A 214 0.88 -22.99 15.21
C PRO A 214 1.15 -24.36 14.56
N PRO A 215 2.31 -24.55 13.91
CA PRO A 215 2.71 -25.87 13.43
C PRO A 215 2.73 -26.89 14.57
N GLY A 216 2.02 -28.01 14.40
CA GLY A 216 1.96 -29.09 15.40
C GLY A 216 0.70 -29.10 16.27
N ASP A 217 -0.05 -28.00 16.29
CA ASP A 217 -1.31 -27.91 17.04
C ASP A 217 -2.53 -28.16 16.13
N SER A 218 -3.66 -28.55 16.74
CA SER A 218 -4.96 -28.68 16.06
C SER A 218 -5.90 -27.54 16.44
N SER A 219 -6.67 -27.03 15.48
CA SER A 219 -7.75 -26.08 15.76
C SER A 219 -8.97 -26.81 16.33
N SER A 220 -9.59 -26.23 17.36
CA SER A 220 -10.92 -26.65 17.86
C SER A 220 -12.07 -25.82 17.27
N ALA A 221 -11.77 -24.81 16.46
CA ALA A 221 -12.78 -23.96 15.85
C ALA A 221 -13.46 -24.69 14.67
N ALA A 222 -14.79 -24.59 14.59
CA ALA A 222 -15.53 -25.10 13.44
C ALA A 222 -15.19 -24.29 12.19
N SER A 223 -15.22 -24.93 11.02
CA SER A 223 -15.07 -24.26 9.72
C SER A 223 -16.03 -23.08 9.59
N GLY A 224 -15.58 -21.94 9.06
CA GLY A 224 -16.38 -20.73 8.91
C GLY A 224 -16.55 -19.88 10.18
N SER A 225 -16.09 -20.34 11.35
CA SER A 225 -16.23 -19.58 12.61
C SER A 225 -15.47 -18.25 12.56
N TYR A 226 -14.34 -18.20 11.87
CA TYR A 226 -13.54 -16.99 11.74
C TYR A 226 -14.22 -15.97 10.82
N GLU A 227 -14.70 -16.41 9.66
CA GLU A 227 -15.42 -15.59 8.70
C GLU A 227 -16.70 -15.02 9.31
N LYS A 228 -17.38 -15.81 10.15
CA LYS A 228 -18.52 -15.36 10.96
C LYS A 228 -18.16 -14.18 11.88
N VAL A 229 -17.00 -14.22 12.54
CA VAL A 229 -16.55 -13.11 13.39
C VAL A 229 -16.35 -11.83 12.59
N LEU A 230 -15.81 -11.92 11.38
CA LEU A 230 -15.60 -10.76 10.51
C LEU A 230 -16.95 -10.15 10.07
N ILE A 231 -17.91 -10.96 9.62
CA ILE A 231 -19.22 -10.46 9.17
C ILE A 231 -20.06 -9.92 10.34
N ASP A 232 -19.98 -10.54 11.53
CA ASP A 232 -20.66 -10.06 12.74
C ASP A 232 -20.11 -8.69 13.17
N TYR A 233 -18.78 -8.51 13.09
CA TYR A 233 -18.15 -7.20 13.32
C TYR A 233 -18.64 -6.16 12.31
N LEU A 234 -18.65 -6.49 11.02
CA LEU A 234 -19.11 -5.56 9.97
C LEU A 234 -20.57 -5.16 10.20
N THR A 235 -21.44 -6.13 10.50
CA THR A 235 -22.88 -5.89 10.71
C THR A 235 -23.11 -4.98 11.91
N SER A 236 -22.43 -5.24 13.01
CA SER A 236 -22.55 -4.47 14.25
C SER A 236 -22.01 -3.04 14.11
N ASN A 237 -20.98 -2.83 13.28
CA ASN A 237 -20.29 -1.54 13.14
C ASN A 237 -20.68 -0.77 11.87
N SER A 238 -21.65 -1.24 11.07
CA SER A 238 -22.08 -0.56 9.83
C SER A 238 -23.60 -0.43 9.67
N ALA A 239 -24.36 -0.62 10.74
CA ALA A 239 -25.83 -0.60 10.74
C ALA A 239 -26.43 0.71 10.19
N TRP A 240 -25.74 1.84 10.40
CA TRP A 240 -26.18 3.17 9.92
C TRP A 240 -25.56 3.57 8.58
N GLY A 241 -25.01 2.61 7.82
CA GLY A 241 -24.33 2.90 6.55
C GLY A 241 -22.97 3.58 6.70
N ILE A 242 -22.45 3.68 7.92
CA ILE A 242 -21.16 4.29 8.25
C ILE A 242 -20.31 3.23 8.94
N LEU A 243 -19.07 3.06 8.49
CA LEU A 243 -18.06 2.21 9.13
C LEU A 243 -16.84 3.08 9.44
N LEU A 244 -16.56 3.34 10.72
CA LEU A 244 -15.44 4.21 11.09
C LEU A 244 -14.13 3.42 11.15
N LEU A 245 -13.23 3.67 10.20
CA LEU A 245 -11.92 3.03 10.14
C LEU A 245 -10.78 4.04 10.19
N TYR A 246 -9.66 3.60 10.75
CA TYR A 246 -8.38 4.31 10.75
C TYR A 246 -7.30 3.39 10.22
N ALA A 247 -6.42 3.92 9.38
CA ALA A 247 -5.27 3.19 8.88
C ALA A 247 -4.39 2.73 10.07
N PRO A 248 -4.02 1.45 10.15
CA PRO A 248 -3.20 0.94 11.24
C PRO A 248 -1.91 1.75 11.40
N GLY A 249 -1.50 2.07 12.63
CA GLY A 249 -0.25 2.78 12.91
C GLY A 249 -0.26 4.28 12.57
N SER A 250 -0.61 4.67 11.34
CA SER A 250 -0.65 6.09 10.94
C SER A 250 -1.84 6.85 11.55
N GLY A 251 -2.91 6.15 11.91
CA GLY A 251 -4.11 6.75 12.51
C GLY A 251 -4.89 7.65 11.54
N GLN A 252 -4.57 7.61 10.24
CA GLN A 252 -5.27 8.39 9.24
C GLN A 252 -6.70 7.86 9.08
N LYS A 253 -7.69 8.75 9.11
CA LYS A 253 -9.09 8.38 8.86
C LYS A 253 -9.23 7.79 7.45
N VAL A 254 -9.87 6.63 7.35
CA VAL A 254 -10.14 5.95 6.09
C VAL A 254 -11.56 6.28 5.63
N LEU A 255 -11.68 6.71 4.36
CA LEU A 255 -12.99 6.93 3.73
C LEU A 255 -13.56 5.58 3.29
N THR A 256 -14.75 5.26 3.79
CA THR A 256 -15.39 3.95 3.60
C THR A 256 -16.62 4.00 2.72
N GLU A 257 -17.16 5.20 2.47
CA GLU A 257 -18.46 5.43 1.87
C GLU A 257 -18.60 4.73 0.51
N SER A 258 -17.60 4.88 -0.37
CA SER A 258 -17.58 4.25 -1.69
C SER A 258 -17.23 2.76 -1.67
N SER A 259 -16.75 2.22 -0.54
CA SER A 259 -16.24 0.85 -0.41
C SER A 259 -17.18 -0.07 0.39
N LEU A 260 -18.07 0.50 1.20
CA LEU A 260 -18.85 -0.26 2.18
C LEU A 260 -19.79 -1.28 1.53
N GLU A 261 -20.42 -0.94 0.40
CA GLU A 261 -21.30 -1.86 -0.32
C GLU A 261 -20.53 -3.11 -0.79
N CYS A 262 -19.37 -2.90 -1.42
CA CYS A 262 -18.54 -4.00 -1.91
C CYS A 262 -17.96 -4.83 -0.77
N LEU A 263 -17.54 -4.18 0.32
CA LEU A 263 -17.09 -4.89 1.53
C LEU A 263 -18.18 -5.82 2.07
N LYS A 264 -19.45 -5.37 2.15
CA LYS A 264 -20.58 -6.22 2.55
C LYS A 264 -20.77 -7.41 1.61
N LYS A 265 -20.64 -7.22 0.29
CA LYS A 265 -20.73 -8.30 -0.70
C LYS A 265 -19.61 -9.34 -0.53
N VAL A 266 -18.37 -8.88 -0.39
CA VAL A 266 -17.20 -9.74 -0.13
C VAL A 266 -17.41 -10.52 1.17
N MET A 267 -17.85 -9.87 2.26
CA MET A 267 -18.06 -10.55 3.53
C MET A 267 -19.19 -11.58 3.48
N ASN A 268 -20.30 -11.27 2.81
CA ASN A 268 -21.37 -12.24 2.58
C ASN A 268 -20.91 -13.42 1.74
N TYR A 269 -20.00 -13.21 0.79
CA TYR A 269 -19.49 -14.28 -0.07
C TYR A 269 -18.69 -15.34 0.71
N ILE A 270 -17.87 -14.90 1.66
CA ILE A 270 -16.98 -15.81 2.42
C ILE A 270 -17.60 -16.40 3.69
N ALA A 271 -18.76 -15.89 4.12
CA ALA A 271 -19.42 -16.29 5.37
C ALA A 271 -20.60 -17.27 5.17
N ILE A 272 -20.75 -17.83 3.97
CA ILE A 272 -21.77 -18.83 3.61
C ILE A 272 -21.27 -20.25 3.89
#